data_AF-A0A843HBH3-F1
#
_entry.id   AF-A0A843HBH3-F1
#
_cell.length_a   1.000
_cell.length_b   1.000
_cell.length_c   1.000
_cell.angle_alpha   90.00
_cell.angle_beta   90.00
_cell.angle_gamma   90.00
#
_symmetry.space_group_name_H-M   'P 1'
#
loop_
_entity.id
_entity.type
_entity.pdbx_description
1 polymer ?
#
loop_
_entity_poly.entity_id
_entity_poly.type
_entity_poly.pdbx_seq_one_letter_code
_entity_poly.pdbx_strand_id
1 'polypeptide(L)'
;MKTMLSIVNELIRKGHHVQFYIRKDGGILIRKIDNEHFTGAHGNARARELVGASLSEARSAQLKYATKTRQIQRKLPKIEDAVEKEYNRVKKIWNKAFKAKEGKPNPAGYFGKGRIRYAQKTYGTEEALRRIHEAERYATGVAYSKNVRILSMFITNAGYQFESQELIDLGQLVLENSYSIKEEYISPAYSELYKLNQGLDPKEVARNVKRILRL
;
A
#
# COMPACT_ATOMS: atom_id res chain seq x y z
N MET A 1 8.51 -5.14 -45.49
CA MET A 1 7.96 -5.34 -44.14
C MET A 1 7.25 -4.06 -43.65
N LYS A 2 5.91 -4.02 -43.72
CA LYS A 2 5.13 -2.84 -43.30
C LYS A 2 4.82 -2.90 -41.80
N THR A 3 5.30 -1.93 -41.03
CA THR A 3 4.90 -1.74 -39.62
C THR A 3 3.50 -1.16 -39.52
N MET A 4 2.83 -1.28 -38.36
CA MET A 4 1.53 -0.64 -38.15
C MET A 4 1.56 0.87 -38.36
N LEU A 5 2.68 1.53 -38.04
CA LEU A 5 2.85 2.96 -38.30
C LEU A 5 2.93 3.25 -39.81
N SER A 6 3.64 2.42 -40.58
CA SER A 6 3.66 2.56 -42.05
C SER A 6 2.31 2.26 -42.69
N ILE A 7 1.52 1.33 -42.13
CA ILE A 7 0.16 1.03 -42.60
C ILE A 7 -0.76 2.24 -42.35
N VAL A 8 -0.67 2.88 -41.19
CA VAL A 8 -1.41 4.11 -40.89
C VAL A 8 -1.02 5.24 -41.85
N ASN A 9 0.28 5.46 -42.08
CA ASN A 9 0.75 6.49 -43.00
C ASN A 9 0.33 6.23 -44.45
N GLU A 10 0.28 4.96 -44.87
CA GLU A 10 -0.19 4.58 -46.20
C GLU A 10 -1.70 4.79 -46.36
N LEU A 11 -2.49 4.47 -45.33
CA LEU A 11 -3.93 4.78 -45.33
C LEU A 11 -4.19 6.28 -45.43
N ILE A 12 -3.45 7.10 -44.67
CA ILE A 12 -3.54 8.56 -44.75
C ILE A 12 -3.17 9.05 -46.15
N ARG A 13 -2.09 8.51 -46.76
CA ARG A 13 -1.69 8.85 -48.14
C ARG A 13 -2.73 8.44 -49.18
N LYS A 14 -3.47 7.36 -48.94
CA LYS A 14 -4.59 6.90 -49.78
C LYS A 14 -5.89 7.68 -49.52
N GLY A 15 -5.88 8.68 -48.64
CA GLY A 15 -7.00 9.57 -48.38
C GLY A 15 -7.93 9.14 -47.25
N HIS A 16 -7.58 8.11 -46.49
CA HIS A 16 -8.39 7.67 -45.35
C HIS A 16 -8.13 8.51 -44.09
N HIS A 17 -9.19 8.79 -43.33
CA HIS A 17 -9.10 9.46 -42.03
C HIS A 17 -8.91 8.44 -40.90
N VAL A 18 -7.68 8.30 -40.40
CA VAL A 18 -7.36 7.28 -39.38
C VAL A 18 -7.20 7.91 -38.00
N GLN A 19 -7.95 7.40 -37.01
CA GLN A 19 -7.71 7.68 -35.59
C GLN A 19 -7.12 6.46 -34.90
N PHE A 20 -6.00 6.65 -34.22
CA PHE A 20 -5.30 5.60 -33.49
C PHE A 20 -4.73 6.13 -32.18
N TYR A 21 -4.38 5.22 -31.27
CA TYR A 21 -3.60 5.55 -30.10
C TYR A 21 -2.42 4.61 -29.95
N ILE A 22 -1.38 5.11 -29.28
CA ILE A 22 -0.20 4.33 -28.94
C ILE A 22 -0.41 3.77 -27.53
N ARG A 23 -0.34 2.45 -27.40
CA ARG A 23 -0.40 1.72 -26.13
C ARG A 23 0.87 1.93 -25.32
N LYS A 24 0.81 1.63 -24.02
CA LYS A 24 1.97 1.67 -23.10
C LYS A 24 3.15 0.78 -23.52
N ASP A 25 2.90 -0.26 -24.34
CA ASP A 25 3.90 -1.17 -24.90
C ASP A 25 4.46 -0.69 -26.26
N GLY A 26 4.08 0.51 -26.72
CA GLY A 26 4.47 1.06 -28.02
C GLY A 26 3.65 0.55 -29.20
N GLY A 27 2.68 -0.34 -28.98
CA GLY A 27 1.80 -0.84 -30.04
C GLY A 27 0.76 0.20 -30.47
N ILE A 28 0.51 0.32 -31.78
CA ILE A 28 -0.56 1.17 -32.31
C ILE A 28 -1.87 0.38 -32.33
N LEU A 29 -2.96 1.00 -31.85
CA LEU A 29 -4.32 0.49 -31.99
C LEU A 29 -5.19 1.51 -32.70
N ILE A 30 -5.72 1.12 -33.85
CA ILE A 30 -6.63 1.92 -34.66
C ILE A 30 -8.03 1.83 -34.07
N ARG A 31 -8.61 2.98 -33.74
CA ARG A 31 -9.96 3.13 -33.19
C ARG A 31 -10.98 3.54 -34.24
N LYS A 32 -10.53 4.23 -35.29
CA LYS A 32 -11.40 4.70 -36.37
C LYS A 32 -10.66 4.74 -37.71
N ILE A 33 -11.33 4.35 -38.78
CA ILE A 33 -10.91 4.60 -40.17
C ILE A 33 -12.13 5.17 -40.87
N ASP A 34 -12.00 6.37 -41.42
CA ASP A 34 -13.07 7.18 -41.98
C ASP A 34 -14.18 7.39 -40.95
N ASN A 35 -15.30 6.68 -41.07
CA ASN A 35 -16.44 6.72 -40.15
C ASN A 35 -16.68 5.40 -39.38
N GLU A 36 -15.88 4.37 -39.65
CA GLU A 36 -16.03 3.06 -39.03
C GLU A 36 -15.25 3.01 -37.70
N HIS A 37 -15.95 2.65 -36.62
CA HIS A 37 -15.39 2.57 -35.27
C HIS A 37 -15.01 1.13 -34.91
N PHE A 38 -13.82 0.96 -34.33
CA PHE A 38 -13.29 -0.36 -34.00
C PHE A 38 -12.91 -0.47 -32.52
N THR A 39 -13.17 -1.64 -31.95
CA THR A 39 -12.75 -2.02 -30.61
C THR A 39 -11.56 -2.97 -30.67
N GLY A 40 -10.59 -2.77 -29.76
CA GLY A 40 -9.44 -3.66 -29.62
C GLY A 40 -8.63 -3.82 -30.93
N ALA A 41 -8.29 -5.07 -31.26
CA ALA A 41 -7.42 -5.38 -32.39
C ALA A 41 -8.12 -5.38 -33.77
N HIS A 42 -9.45 -5.19 -33.81
CA HIS A 42 -10.23 -5.25 -35.05
C HIS A 42 -9.88 -4.11 -36.01
N GLY A 43 -9.61 -2.89 -35.50
CA GLY A 43 -9.19 -1.78 -36.35
C GLY A 43 -7.84 -2.01 -37.02
N ASN A 44 -6.93 -2.73 -36.34
CA ASN A 44 -5.65 -3.12 -36.92
C ASN A 44 -5.78 -4.24 -37.96
N ALA A 45 -6.82 -5.07 -37.88
CA ALA A 45 -7.13 -6.06 -38.91
C ALA A 45 -7.69 -5.39 -40.15
N ARG A 46 -8.67 -4.50 -39.97
CA ARG A 46 -9.27 -3.71 -41.06
C ARG A 46 -8.23 -2.87 -41.82
N ALA A 47 -7.35 -2.20 -41.10
CA ALA A 47 -6.26 -1.42 -41.70
C ALA A 47 -5.29 -2.27 -42.54
N ARG A 48 -5.05 -3.52 -42.13
CA ARG A 48 -4.20 -4.46 -42.86
C ARG A 48 -4.88 -4.94 -44.13
N GLU A 49 -6.18 -5.23 -44.09
CA GLU A 49 -6.98 -5.61 -45.26
C GLU A 49 -6.97 -4.50 -46.32
N LEU A 50 -7.25 -3.25 -45.92
CA LEU A 50 -7.28 -2.09 -46.83
C LEU A 50 -5.93 -1.81 -47.52
N VAL A 51 -4.83 -2.24 -46.90
CA VAL A 51 -3.46 -2.04 -47.40
C VAL A 51 -2.88 -3.32 -48.03
N GLY A 52 -3.62 -4.44 -48.01
CA GLY A 52 -3.16 -5.74 -48.52
C GLY A 52 -1.97 -6.32 -47.75
N ALA A 53 -1.85 -6.04 -46.44
CA ALA A 53 -0.72 -6.47 -45.62
C ALA A 53 -1.02 -7.75 -44.81
N SER A 54 -0.13 -8.74 -44.88
CA SER A 54 -0.30 -10.02 -44.17
C SER A 54 0.03 -9.94 -42.66
N LEU A 55 -0.59 -10.81 -41.86
CA LEU A 55 -0.51 -10.84 -40.38
C LEU A 55 0.91 -11.13 -39.84
N SER A 56 1.79 -11.69 -40.68
CA SER A 56 3.16 -12.12 -40.34
C SER A 56 4.13 -10.94 -40.10
N GLU A 57 3.93 -9.81 -40.79
CA GLU A 57 4.89 -8.70 -40.76
C GLU A 57 4.71 -7.75 -39.55
N ALA A 58 3.48 -7.55 -39.08
CA ALA A 58 3.17 -6.65 -37.96
C ALA A 58 3.55 -7.23 -36.59
N ARG A 59 3.53 -8.57 -36.46
CA ARG A 59 3.79 -9.28 -35.19
C ARG A 59 5.30 -9.35 -34.87
N SER A 60 6.15 -9.41 -35.89
CA SER A 60 7.60 -9.60 -35.77
C SER A 60 8.34 -8.38 -35.20
N ALA A 61 7.90 -7.15 -35.56
CA ALA A 61 8.42 -5.92 -34.97
C ALA A 61 7.90 -5.69 -33.53
N GLN A 62 6.65 -6.08 -33.25
CA GLN A 62 6.05 -6.02 -31.91
C GLN A 62 6.74 -6.97 -30.93
N LEU A 63 7.11 -8.17 -31.39
CA LEU A 63 7.87 -9.16 -30.61
C LEU A 63 9.29 -8.68 -30.28
N LYS A 64 9.98 -7.99 -31.20
CA LYS A 64 11.31 -7.37 -30.94
C LYS A 64 11.25 -6.18 -29.97
N TYR A 65 10.16 -5.41 -29.97
CA TYR A 65 9.97 -4.32 -29.00
C TYR A 65 9.57 -4.84 -27.62
N ALA A 66 8.71 -5.87 -27.58
CA ALA A 66 8.26 -6.54 -26.35
C ALA A 66 9.39 -7.30 -25.63
N THR A 67 10.38 -7.84 -26.35
CA THR A 67 11.59 -8.41 -25.72
C THR A 67 12.49 -7.35 -25.11
N LYS A 68 12.59 -6.14 -25.71
CA LYS A 68 13.25 -4.98 -25.11
C LYS A 68 12.50 -4.43 -23.87
N THR A 69 11.16 -4.43 -23.88
CA THR A 69 10.37 -3.97 -22.70
C THR A 69 10.27 -5.04 -21.59
N ARG A 70 10.35 -6.34 -21.91
CA ARG A 70 10.45 -7.41 -20.89
C ARG A 70 11.76 -7.38 -20.11
N GLN A 71 12.82 -6.77 -20.65
CA GLN A 71 14.09 -6.54 -19.94
C GLN A 71 14.09 -5.32 -19.03
N ILE A 72 12.96 -4.63 -18.86
CA ILE A 72 12.74 -3.74 -17.72
C ILE A 72 11.75 -4.39 -16.73
N GLN A 73 11.86 -5.70 -16.51
CA GLN A 73 11.69 -6.16 -15.13
C GLN A 73 12.84 -5.52 -14.37
N ARG A 74 12.62 -4.33 -13.78
CA ARG A 74 13.51 -3.81 -12.75
C ARG A 74 13.68 -4.97 -11.77
N LYS A 75 14.83 -5.64 -11.77
CA LYS A 75 15.15 -6.67 -10.78
C LYS A 75 14.89 -6.00 -9.45
N LEU A 76 13.84 -6.44 -8.77
CA LEU A 76 13.49 -5.89 -7.48
C LEU A 76 14.74 -6.08 -6.60
N PRO A 77 15.26 -5.02 -5.95
CA PRO A 77 16.53 -5.10 -5.23
C PRO A 77 16.48 -6.27 -4.25
N LYS A 78 17.52 -7.11 -4.24
CA LYS A 78 17.54 -8.30 -3.39
C LYS A 78 17.36 -7.85 -1.92
N ILE A 79 16.48 -8.53 -1.19
CA ILE A 79 16.36 -8.32 0.26
C ILE A 79 17.56 -9.03 0.88
N GLU A 80 18.14 -8.46 1.92
CA GLU A 80 19.23 -9.11 2.65
C GLU A 80 18.72 -10.36 3.35
N ASP A 81 19.55 -11.40 3.44
CA ASP A 81 19.11 -12.71 3.97
C ASP A 81 18.62 -12.61 5.42
N ALA A 82 19.21 -11.71 6.23
CA ALA A 82 18.76 -11.41 7.59
C ALA A 82 17.33 -10.82 7.62
N VAL A 83 17.06 -9.83 6.77
CA VAL A 83 15.74 -9.20 6.63
C VAL A 83 14.71 -10.18 6.08
N GLU A 84 15.11 -11.04 5.14
CA GLU A 84 14.24 -12.05 4.56
C GLU A 84 13.88 -13.15 5.57
N LYS A 85 14.85 -13.62 6.36
CA LYS A 85 14.62 -14.57 7.46
C LYS A 85 13.62 -14.00 8.45
N GLU A 86 13.82 -12.76 8.87
CA GLU A 86 12.98 -12.08 9.85
C GLU A 86 11.56 -11.82 9.32
N TYR A 87 11.46 -11.36 8.06
CA TYR A 87 10.18 -11.21 7.37
C TYR A 87 9.38 -12.52 7.34
N ASN A 88 10.03 -13.64 7.01
CA ASN A 88 9.36 -14.93 6.93
C ASN A 88 8.91 -15.44 8.30
N ARG A 89 9.67 -15.17 9.37
CA ARG A 89 9.29 -15.48 10.75
C ARG A 89 8.03 -14.71 11.14
N VAL A 90 8.06 -13.39 11.03
CA VAL A 90 6.93 -12.51 11.41
C VAL A 90 5.70 -12.72 10.53
N LYS A 91 5.88 -13.04 9.24
CA LYS A 91 4.77 -13.34 8.32
C LYS A 91 3.90 -14.50 8.82
N LYS A 92 4.47 -15.50 9.46
CA LYS A 92 3.70 -16.61 10.05
C LYS A 92 2.83 -16.12 11.22
N ILE A 93 3.39 -15.30 12.10
CA ILE A 93 2.69 -14.70 13.25
C ILE A 93 1.56 -13.79 12.75
N TRP A 94 1.87 -12.89 11.81
CA TRP A 94 0.91 -12.02 11.14
C TRP A 94 -0.25 -12.81 10.54
N ASN A 95 0.06 -13.81 9.69
CA ASN A 95 -0.97 -14.61 9.05
C ASN A 95 -1.84 -15.37 10.07
N LYS A 96 -1.27 -15.87 11.17
CA LYS A 96 -2.04 -16.53 12.24
C LYS A 96 -3.00 -15.55 12.93
N ALA A 97 -2.49 -14.37 13.31
CA ALA A 97 -3.27 -13.34 14.00
C ALA A 97 -4.46 -12.82 13.17
N PHE A 98 -4.28 -12.67 11.85
CA PHE A 98 -5.31 -12.14 10.95
C PHE A 98 -6.17 -13.21 10.26
N LYS A 99 -5.75 -14.48 10.25
CA LYS A 99 -6.66 -15.60 9.90
C LYS A 99 -7.66 -15.89 11.01
N ALA A 100 -7.25 -15.76 12.27
CA ALA A 100 -8.13 -16.02 13.43
C ALA A 100 -9.21 -14.95 13.63
N LYS A 101 -9.06 -13.76 13.03
CA LYS A 101 -10.06 -12.68 13.04
C LYS A 101 -10.99 -12.84 11.83
N GLU A 102 -11.83 -13.88 11.85
CA GLU A 102 -12.82 -14.14 10.81
C GLU A 102 -13.61 -12.85 10.47
N GLY A 103 -13.56 -12.43 9.20
CA GLY A 103 -14.33 -11.30 8.69
C GLY A 103 -13.62 -9.94 8.62
N LYS A 104 -12.42 -9.76 9.22
CA LYS A 104 -11.64 -8.53 8.99
C LYS A 104 -10.70 -8.73 7.80
N PRO A 105 -10.74 -7.87 6.75
CA PRO A 105 -9.78 -7.99 5.66
C PRO A 105 -8.38 -7.98 6.27
N ASN A 106 -7.60 -9.04 6.00
CA ASN A 106 -6.17 -9.02 6.25
C ASN A 106 -5.68 -7.65 5.78
N PRO A 107 -4.96 -6.87 6.59
CA PRO A 107 -4.38 -5.62 6.13
C PRO A 107 -3.26 -5.98 5.14
N ALA A 108 -3.63 -6.49 3.96
CA ALA A 108 -2.77 -7.02 2.93
C ALA A 108 -1.86 -5.91 2.38
N GLY A 109 -2.20 -4.65 2.67
CA GLY A 109 -1.35 -3.50 2.46
C GLY A 109 -0.31 -3.25 3.55
N TYR A 110 -0.51 -3.64 4.81
CA TYR A 110 0.33 -3.17 5.93
C TYR A 110 1.68 -3.88 6.00
N PHE A 111 1.69 -5.22 5.92
CA PHE A 111 2.91 -6.03 6.02
C PHE A 111 3.15 -6.89 4.77
N GLY A 112 3.85 -6.32 3.79
CA GLY A 112 4.13 -6.96 2.49
C GLY A 112 5.61 -6.93 2.12
N LYS A 113 6.09 -8.01 1.47
CA LYS A 113 7.51 -8.15 1.05
C LYS A 113 7.98 -6.98 0.17
N GLY A 114 7.09 -6.41 -0.65
CA GLY A 114 7.39 -5.23 -1.47
C GLY A 114 7.66 -3.97 -0.65
N ARG A 115 6.94 -3.75 0.45
CA ARG A 115 7.14 -2.60 1.34
C ARG A 115 8.43 -2.73 2.15
N ILE A 116 8.75 -3.93 2.61
CA ILE A 116 10.03 -4.21 3.29
C ILE A 116 11.19 -3.98 2.34
N ARG A 117 11.08 -4.43 1.09
CA ARG A 117 12.10 -4.19 0.07
C ARG A 117 12.29 -2.70 -0.23
N TYR A 118 11.19 -1.96 -0.33
CA TYR A 118 11.26 -0.51 -0.50
C TYR A 118 11.93 0.14 0.72
N ALA A 119 11.55 -0.25 1.94
CA ALA A 119 12.13 0.29 3.17
C ALA A 119 13.64 0.03 3.24
N GLN A 120 14.08 -1.22 2.97
CA GLN A 120 15.51 -1.55 2.95
C GLN A 120 16.26 -0.73 1.89
N LYS A 121 15.70 -0.62 0.69
CA LYS A 121 16.33 0.13 -0.41
C LYS A 121 16.45 1.63 -0.11
N THR A 122 15.42 2.22 0.48
CA THR A 122 15.31 3.66 0.65
C THR A 122 15.93 4.17 1.95
N TYR A 123 15.82 3.39 3.03
CA TYR A 123 16.18 3.82 4.38
C TYR A 123 17.16 2.87 5.08
N GLY A 124 17.56 1.77 4.43
CA GLY A 124 18.51 0.80 4.98
C GLY A 124 17.88 -0.35 5.74
N THR A 125 18.73 -1.30 6.11
CA THR A 125 18.39 -2.58 6.76
C THR A 125 17.69 -2.40 8.10
N GLU A 126 18.18 -1.47 8.93
CA GLU A 126 17.59 -1.20 10.25
C GLU A 126 16.13 -0.74 10.16
N GLU A 127 15.80 0.13 9.20
CA GLU A 127 14.42 0.57 9.02
C GLU A 127 13.52 -0.57 8.51
N ALA A 128 14.06 -1.47 7.67
CA ALA A 128 13.33 -2.65 7.24
C ALA A 128 13.03 -3.59 8.40
N LEU A 129 14.01 -3.87 9.26
CA LEU A 129 13.85 -4.67 10.47
C LEU A 129 12.89 -4.01 11.47
N ARG A 130 13.01 -2.70 11.69
CA ARG A 130 12.10 -1.94 12.55
C ARG A 130 10.64 -2.11 12.13
N ARG A 131 10.35 -2.02 10.83
CA ARG A 131 9.00 -2.24 10.29
C ARG A 131 8.53 -3.69 10.43
N ILE A 132 9.45 -4.66 10.34
CA ILE A 132 9.12 -6.07 10.58
C ILE A 132 8.74 -6.29 12.06
N HIS A 133 9.54 -5.79 13.00
CA HIS A 133 9.23 -5.90 14.44
C HIS A 133 7.96 -5.11 14.83
N GLU A 134 7.70 -3.98 14.17
CA GLU A 134 6.46 -3.24 14.34
C GLU A 134 5.24 -4.08 13.91
N ALA A 135 5.33 -4.77 12.76
CA ALA A 135 4.28 -5.68 12.32
C ALA A 135 4.09 -6.86 13.28
N GLU A 136 5.16 -7.40 13.87
CA GLU A 136 5.06 -8.44 14.89
C GLU A 136 4.32 -7.97 16.14
N ARG A 137 4.67 -6.80 16.67
CA ARG A 137 3.98 -6.21 17.82
C ARG A 137 2.49 -6.11 17.57
N TYR A 138 2.08 -5.62 16.40
CA TYR A 138 0.67 -5.51 16.05
C TYR A 138 0.00 -6.88 15.90
N ALA A 139 0.69 -7.85 15.33
CA ALA A 139 0.18 -9.23 15.25
C ALA A 139 0.00 -9.88 16.64
N THR A 140 0.79 -9.47 17.64
CA THR A 140 0.65 -9.94 19.03
C THR A 140 -0.30 -9.08 19.87
N GLY A 141 -1.05 -8.17 19.24
CA GLY A 141 -2.08 -7.36 19.90
C GLY A 141 -1.58 -6.09 20.57
N VAL A 142 -0.31 -5.72 20.41
CA VAL A 142 0.16 -4.37 20.78
C VAL A 142 -0.56 -3.34 19.92
N ALA A 143 -0.92 -2.21 20.52
CA ALA A 143 -1.61 -1.12 19.87
C ALA A 143 -0.75 -0.45 18.79
N TYR A 144 -1.39 0.12 17.78
CA TYR A 144 -0.67 0.93 16.80
C TYR A 144 -0.04 2.15 17.47
N SER A 145 1.22 2.48 17.16
CA SER A 145 1.90 3.63 17.78
C SER A 145 1.12 4.94 17.58
N LYS A 146 0.40 5.07 16.47
CA LYS A 146 -0.50 6.21 16.23
C LYS A 146 -1.65 6.26 17.23
N ASN A 147 -2.27 5.12 17.54
CA ASN A 147 -3.38 5.04 18.49
C ASN A 147 -2.90 5.42 19.91
N VAL A 148 -1.75 4.89 20.32
CA VAL A 148 -1.15 5.25 21.61
C VAL A 148 -0.81 6.74 21.68
N ARG A 149 -0.24 7.31 20.61
CA ARG A 149 0.07 8.74 20.55
C ARG A 149 -1.18 9.60 20.67
N ILE A 150 -2.27 9.23 19.99
CA ILE A 150 -3.54 9.96 20.09
C ILE A 150 -4.12 9.85 21.50
N LEU A 151 -4.05 8.66 22.12
CA LEU A 151 -4.48 8.46 23.50
C LEU A 151 -3.66 9.32 24.48
N SER A 152 -2.33 9.30 24.37
CA SER A 152 -1.41 10.15 25.14
C SER A 152 -1.77 11.63 25.00
N MET A 153 -1.95 12.13 23.78
CA MET A 153 -2.37 13.51 23.54
C MET A 153 -3.71 13.83 24.19
N PHE A 154 -4.67 12.91 24.11
CA PHE A 154 -6.00 13.09 24.71
C PHE A 154 -5.92 13.16 26.23
N ILE A 155 -5.14 12.27 26.86
CA ILE A 155 -4.89 12.27 28.30
C ILE A 155 -4.23 13.57 28.74
N THR A 156 -3.16 14.00 28.05
CA THR A 156 -2.45 15.24 28.37
C THR A 156 -3.35 16.47 28.22
N ASN A 157 -4.15 16.54 27.15
CA ASN A 157 -5.11 17.63 26.95
C ASN A 157 -6.17 17.66 28.05
N ALA A 158 -6.67 16.51 28.48
CA ALA A 158 -7.57 16.42 29.63
C ALA A 158 -6.88 16.90 30.91
N GLY A 159 -5.60 16.58 31.10
CA GLY A 159 -4.80 17.11 32.22
C GLY A 159 -4.74 18.64 32.23
N TYR A 160 -4.54 19.28 31.08
CA TYR A 160 -4.61 20.74 30.99
C TYR A 160 -6.01 21.29 31.23
N GLN A 161 -7.05 20.67 30.66
CA GLN A 161 -8.43 21.13 30.79
C GLN A 161 -8.96 21.06 32.23
N PHE A 162 -8.58 20.02 32.97
CA PHE A 162 -9.03 19.77 34.35
C PHE A 162 -7.96 20.12 35.39
N GLU A 163 -6.91 20.85 35.00
CA GLU A 163 -5.81 21.28 35.87
C GLU A 163 -5.19 20.14 36.70
N SER A 164 -5.05 18.96 36.11
CA SER A 164 -4.53 17.75 36.77
C SER A 164 -3.14 17.36 36.25
N GLN A 165 -2.14 17.50 37.11
CA GLN A 165 -0.78 17.06 36.83
C GLN A 165 -0.70 15.54 36.67
N GLU A 166 -1.50 14.78 37.42
CA GLU A 166 -1.53 13.31 37.33
C GLU A 166 -1.94 12.81 35.93
N LEU A 167 -2.85 13.51 35.26
CA LEU A 167 -3.21 13.21 33.87
C LEU A 167 -2.09 13.62 32.91
N ILE A 168 -1.43 14.77 33.12
CA ILE A 168 -0.30 15.19 32.28
C ILE A 168 0.83 14.15 32.34
N ASP A 169 1.21 13.74 33.55
CA ASP A 169 2.26 12.74 33.79
C ASP A 169 1.87 11.37 33.21
N LEU A 170 0.59 10.98 33.34
CA LEU A 170 0.09 9.75 32.73
C LEU A 170 0.18 9.80 31.20
N GLY A 171 -0.14 10.94 30.57
CA GLY A 171 -0.04 11.11 29.13
C GLY A 171 1.40 10.90 28.62
N GLN A 172 2.38 11.39 29.36
CA GLN A 172 3.80 11.15 29.09
C GLN A 172 4.18 9.67 29.29
N LEU A 173 3.77 9.06 30.40
CA LEU A 173 4.03 7.64 30.70
C LEU A 173 3.46 6.70 29.63
N VAL A 174 2.29 7.02 29.08
CA VAL A 174 1.66 6.28 27.97
C VAL A 174 2.51 6.33 26.70
N LEU A 175 3.13 7.48 26.41
CA LEU A 175 3.99 7.64 25.24
C LEU A 175 5.30 6.83 25.37
N GLU A 176 5.90 6.88 26.56
CA GLU A 176 7.12 6.13 26.90
C GLU A 176 6.91 4.62 26.79
N ASN A 177 5.70 4.15 27.10
CA ASN A 177 5.32 2.74 27.04
C ASN A 177 4.59 2.35 25.73
N SER A 178 4.75 3.13 24.67
CA SER A 178 4.00 2.93 23.42
C SER A 178 4.21 1.59 22.71
N TYR A 179 5.28 0.87 23.03
CA TYR A 179 5.58 -0.45 22.46
C TYR A 179 5.01 -1.64 23.25
N SER A 180 4.40 -1.42 24.43
CA SER A 180 3.88 -2.48 25.30
C SER A 180 2.36 -2.46 25.45
N ILE A 181 1.71 -1.31 25.26
CA ILE A 181 0.26 -1.14 25.42
C ILE A 181 -0.49 -2.00 24.40
N LYS A 182 -1.46 -2.79 24.85
CA LYS A 182 -2.30 -3.63 23.99
C LYS A 182 -3.44 -2.82 23.36
N GLU A 183 -3.79 -3.13 22.12
CA GLU A 183 -4.88 -2.49 21.37
C GLU A 183 -6.23 -2.66 22.10
N GLU A 184 -6.43 -3.78 22.80
CA GLU A 184 -7.64 -4.05 23.57
C GLU A 184 -7.84 -3.12 24.77
N TYR A 185 -6.78 -2.46 25.26
CA TYR A 185 -6.85 -1.51 26.38
C TYR A 185 -7.16 -0.08 25.94
N ILE A 186 -7.03 0.24 24.65
CA ILE A 186 -7.22 1.60 24.14
C ILE A 186 -8.68 2.06 24.31
N SER A 187 -9.66 1.25 23.89
CA SER A 187 -11.06 1.64 24.01
C SER A 187 -11.53 1.76 25.47
N PRO A 188 -11.22 0.81 26.38
CA PRO A 188 -11.52 0.99 27.80
C PRO A 188 -10.87 2.22 28.42
N ALA A 189 -9.64 2.57 28.04
CA ALA A 189 -8.98 3.78 28.53
C ALA A 189 -9.73 5.06 28.10
N TYR A 190 -10.20 5.13 26.85
CA TYR A 190 -11.07 6.22 26.41
C TYR A 190 -12.38 6.28 27.19
N SER A 191 -13.04 5.13 27.38
CA SER A 191 -14.28 5.06 28.17
C SER A 191 -14.10 5.61 29.58
N GLU A 192 -12.95 5.35 30.20
CA GLU A 192 -12.62 5.90 31.52
C GLU A 192 -12.40 7.42 31.47
N LEU A 193 -11.68 7.92 30.47
CA LEU A 193 -11.44 9.37 30.30
C LEU A 193 -12.75 10.15 30.08
N TYR A 194 -13.75 9.56 29.41
CA TYR A 194 -15.04 10.21 29.22
C TYR A 194 -15.82 10.45 30.54
N LYS A 195 -15.45 9.76 31.63
CA LYS A 195 -16.05 10.00 32.95
C LYS A 195 -15.65 11.33 33.58
N LEU A 196 -14.59 11.98 33.09
CA LEU A 196 -14.27 13.36 33.48
C LEU A 196 -15.44 14.32 33.21
N ASN A 197 -16.14 14.11 32.09
CA ASN A 197 -17.33 14.90 31.74
C ASN A 197 -18.56 14.58 32.61
N GLN A 198 -18.49 13.51 33.40
CA GLN A 198 -19.53 13.12 34.36
C GLN A 198 -19.23 13.63 35.78
N GLY A 199 -18.16 14.43 35.94
CA GLY A 199 -17.75 15.02 37.22
C GLY A 199 -16.87 14.11 38.07
N LEU A 200 -16.32 13.02 37.52
CA LEU A 200 -15.40 12.16 38.25
C LEU A 200 -14.05 12.86 38.49
N ASP A 201 -13.44 12.62 39.65
CA ASP A 201 -12.15 13.21 40.03
C ASP A 201 -11.05 12.87 39.00
N PRO A 202 -10.35 13.86 38.43
CA PRO A 202 -9.25 13.64 37.50
C PRO A 202 -8.17 12.69 38.02
N LYS A 203 -7.87 12.70 39.32
CA LYS A 203 -6.86 11.80 39.90
C LYS A 203 -7.36 10.35 39.96
N GLU A 204 -8.65 10.15 40.17
CA GLU A 204 -9.27 8.83 40.13
C GLU A 204 -9.27 8.28 38.70
N VAL A 205 -9.66 9.10 37.72
CA VAL A 205 -9.62 8.75 36.29
C VAL A 205 -8.19 8.38 35.87
N ALA A 206 -7.19 9.18 36.26
CA ALA A 206 -5.79 8.89 35.96
C ALA A 206 -5.35 7.51 36.50
N ARG A 207 -5.70 7.20 37.75
CA ARG A 207 -5.42 5.89 38.37
C ARG A 207 -6.10 4.74 37.64
N ASN A 208 -7.37 4.91 37.27
CA ASN A 208 -8.13 3.88 36.56
C ASN A 208 -7.58 3.63 35.15
N VAL A 209 -7.27 4.70 34.40
CA VAL A 209 -6.65 4.60 33.07
C VAL A 209 -5.29 3.92 33.16
N LYS A 210 -4.45 4.31 34.13
CA LYS A 210 -3.15 3.67 34.36
C LYS A 210 -3.30 2.16 34.60
N ARG A 211 -4.25 1.74 35.45
CA ARG A 211 -4.57 0.33 35.70
C ARG A 211 -5.06 -0.41 34.45
N ILE A 212 -5.93 0.22 33.66
CA ILE A 212 -6.45 -0.34 32.39
C ILE A 212 -5.30 -0.61 31.41
N LEU A 213 -4.38 0.35 31.28
CA LEU A 213 -3.24 0.26 30.37
C LEU A 213 -2.12 -0.66 30.88
N ARG A 214 -2.20 -1.10 32.14
CA ARG A 214 -1.20 -1.92 32.84
C ARG A 214 0.16 -1.21 32.95
N LEU A 215 0.12 0.07 33.34
CA LEU A 215 1.28 0.95 33.57
C LEU A 215 1.51 1.26 35.06
#